data_AF-A0A8X7ZS73-F1
#
_entry.id   AF-A0A8X7ZS73-F1
#
_cell.length_a   1.000
_cell.length_b   1.000
_cell.length_c   1.000
_cell.angle_alpha   90.00
_cell.angle_beta   90.00
_cell.angle_gamma   90.00
#
_symmetry.space_group_name_H-M   'P 1'
#
loop_
_entity.id
_entity.type
_entity.pdbx_description
1 polymer ?
#
loop_
_entity_poly.entity_id
_entity_poly.type
_entity_poly.pdbx_seq_one_letter_code
_entity_poly.pdbx_strand_id
1 'polypeptide(L)'
;MGSLHGLLSFCFVLVLVLSSNHLTAKAHKKPTNQIKVEADFKIIAELAGKNSIPNADFKGLAKLALTKAISNGNVICQRVNSLLLKSSDMYTTRSLTGCSTNYKDAVGLINKSLAALDAKKYDDAKTCITDALANSTKCEDRFEELLQRNSPFTFMKAKFGLLCLTGLKHINLLVQKERLITEGCSQTLDKELCISTVGFFLENKGLGLHGLAKLAVEKALQDGTRIHDHISVLLKTTSDKCVLKKLKSCSAFYLTAIGKMKASLPALDCNRYGDASTWVGAAIGSAETCEGVFAGKSNTISPLTPMKIEFSKQVSISLVVIKKLAGN
;
A
#
# COMPACT_ATOMS: atom_id res chain seq x y z
N MET A 1 -47.73 -36.20 -74.57
CA MET A 1 -47.73 -36.48 -73.12
C MET A 1 -46.47 -35.82 -72.57
N GLY A 2 -46.50 -34.67 -71.91
CA GLY A 2 -47.41 -34.24 -70.85
C GLY A 2 -46.55 -34.00 -69.62
N SER A 3 -46.38 -32.73 -69.27
CA SER A 3 -45.48 -32.15 -68.27
C SER A 3 -45.73 -32.61 -66.83
N LEU A 4 -44.73 -32.40 -65.96
CA LEU A 4 -44.78 -31.47 -64.82
C LEU A 4 -44.36 -32.05 -63.44
N HIS A 5 -43.42 -31.30 -62.86
CA HIS A 5 -43.04 -31.12 -61.46
C HIS A 5 -43.83 -31.79 -60.33
N GLY A 6 -43.06 -32.14 -59.29
CA GLY A 6 -43.35 -31.66 -57.93
C GLY A 6 -43.16 -32.71 -56.85
N LEU A 7 -42.50 -32.32 -55.76
CA LEU A 7 -42.12 -33.06 -54.54
C LEU A 7 -40.78 -33.83 -54.68
N LEU A 8 -39.59 -33.22 -54.61
CA LEU A 8 -39.13 -32.11 -53.78
C LEU A 8 -39.55 -32.26 -52.31
N SER A 9 -38.54 -32.62 -51.50
CA SER A 9 -38.52 -32.46 -50.05
C SER A 9 -39.42 -33.42 -49.28
N PHE A 10 -38.88 -34.56 -48.83
CA PHE A 10 -39.00 -34.97 -47.41
C PHE A 10 -38.21 -36.23 -47.02
N CYS A 11 -37.72 -37.04 -47.96
CA CYS A 11 -37.03 -38.30 -47.60
C CYS A 11 -35.49 -38.26 -47.59
N PHE A 12 -34.88 -37.11 -47.85
CA PHE A 12 -33.43 -36.89 -47.68
C PHE A 12 -33.07 -36.01 -46.45
N VAL A 13 -34.06 -35.74 -45.59
CA VAL A 13 -33.87 -34.91 -44.38
C VAL A 13 -33.64 -35.73 -43.10
N LEU A 14 -33.86 -37.06 -43.09
CA LEU A 14 -33.68 -37.85 -41.86
C LEU A 14 -32.36 -38.63 -41.75
N VAL A 15 -31.52 -38.68 -42.80
CA VAL A 15 -30.18 -39.29 -42.73
C VAL A 15 -29.05 -38.26 -42.72
N LEU A 16 -29.37 -36.96 -42.85
CA LEU A 16 -28.43 -35.85 -42.62
C LEU A 16 -28.57 -35.18 -41.24
N VAL A 17 -29.44 -35.67 -40.36
CA VAL A 17 -29.62 -35.17 -38.99
C VAL A 17 -28.78 -35.95 -37.95
N LEU A 18 -27.96 -36.92 -38.36
CA LEU A 18 -26.97 -37.57 -37.47
C LEU A 18 -25.51 -37.55 -37.97
N SER A 19 -25.19 -36.80 -39.02
CA SER A 19 -23.78 -36.57 -39.44
C SER A 19 -23.35 -35.11 -39.53
N SER A 20 -24.24 -34.15 -39.25
CA SER A 20 -23.91 -32.73 -39.14
C SER A 20 -23.69 -32.33 -37.68
N ASN A 21 -22.64 -32.86 -37.05
CA ASN A 21 -22.13 -32.35 -35.76
C ASN A 21 -20.61 -32.16 -35.80
N HIS A 22 -20.07 -31.80 -36.96
CA HIS A 22 -18.64 -31.52 -37.08
C HIS A 22 -18.31 -30.20 -37.77
N LEU A 23 -19.01 -29.12 -37.41
CA LEU A 23 -18.40 -27.79 -37.35
C LEU A 23 -19.16 -26.89 -36.38
N THR A 24 -18.40 -26.09 -35.62
CA THR A 24 -18.83 -25.07 -34.64
C THR A 24 -19.32 -25.53 -33.27
N ALA A 25 -18.44 -26.19 -32.53
CA ALA A 25 -18.36 -25.98 -31.09
C ALA A 25 -16.90 -25.84 -30.66
N LYS A 26 -16.23 -24.82 -31.22
CA LYS A 26 -15.06 -24.22 -30.55
C LYS A 26 -15.62 -23.46 -29.34
N ALA A 27 -16.05 -24.20 -28.33
CA ALA A 27 -16.33 -23.64 -27.02
C ALA A 27 -15.00 -23.07 -26.53
N HIS A 28 -14.87 -21.74 -26.62
CA HIS A 28 -13.87 -20.98 -25.90
C HIS A 28 -14.01 -21.31 -24.41
N LYS A 29 -13.30 -22.35 -23.97
CA LYS A 29 -13.04 -22.58 -22.56
C LYS A 29 -12.09 -21.48 -22.14
N LYS A 30 -12.63 -20.30 -21.82
CA LYS A 30 -11.87 -19.22 -21.17
C LYS A 30 -11.25 -19.90 -19.94
N PRO A 31 -9.90 -20.03 -19.84
CA PRO A 31 -9.29 -20.81 -18.77
C PRO A 31 -9.79 -20.25 -17.45
N THR A 32 -10.11 -21.13 -16.50
CA THR A 32 -10.65 -20.76 -15.17
C THR A 32 -9.85 -19.65 -14.49
N ASN A 33 -8.55 -19.55 -14.81
CA ASN A 33 -7.65 -18.48 -14.38
C ASN A 33 -8.01 -17.10 -14.97
N GLN A 34 -8.44 -17.02 -16.22
CA GLN A 34 -8.80 -15.75 -16.88
C GLN A 34 -10.17 -15.22 -16.40
N ILE A 35 -11.13 -16.11 -16.09
CA ILE A 35 -12.42 -15.71 -15.46
C ILE A 35 -12.16 -15.19 -14.04
N LYS A 36 -11.22 -15.78 -13.31
CA LYS A 36 -10.87 -15.37 -11.94
C LYS A 36 -10.07 -14.07 -11.90
N VAL A 37 -9.13 -13.86 -12.83
CA VAL A 37 -8.37 -12.60 -12.97
C VAL A 37 -9.28 -11.41 -13.30
N GLU A 38 -10.33 -11.61 -14.09
CA GLU A 38 -11.33 -10.58 -14.41
C GLU A 38 -12.20 -10.22 -13.19
N ALA A 39 -12.56 -11.22 -12.36
CA ALA A 39 -13.24 -11.01 -11.09
C ALA A 39 -12.36 -10.27 -10.06
N ASP A 40 -11.06 -10.62 -9.98
CA ASP A 40 -10.09 -9.93 -9.14
C ASP A 40 -9.93 -8.46 -9.55
N PHE A 41 -9.91 -8.16 -10.86
CA PHE A 41 -9.87 -6.79 -11.36
C PHE A 41 -11.14 -6.00 -11.01
N LYS A 42 -12.32 -6.65 -11.09
CA LYS A 42 -13.58 -6.01 -10.71
C LYS A 42 -13.59 -5.62 -9.23
N ILE A 43 -13.09 -6.48 -8.35
CA ILE A 43 -12.93 -6.18 -6.92
C ILE A 43 -12.00 -4.99 -6.72
N ILE A 44 -10.83 -4.96 -7.38
CA ILE A 44 -9.89 -3.84 -7.31
C ILE A 44 -10.55 -2.54 -7.78
N ALA A 45 -11.26 -2.57 -8.91
CA ALA A 45 -11.95 -1.41 -9.48
C ALA A 45 -13.11 -0.93 -8.60
N GLU A 46 -13.86 -1.84 -7.97
CA GLU A 46 -14.92 -1.48 -7.03
C GLU A 46 -14.37 -0.88 -5.74
N LEU A 47 -13.29 -1.42 -5.18
CA LEU A 47 -12.65 -0.89 -3.97
C LEU A 47 -12.01 0.47 -4.22
N ALA A 48 -11.33 0.63 -5.37
CA ALA A 48 -10.68 1.89 -5.73
C ALA A 48 -11.66 2.96 -6.25
N GLY A 49 -12.73 2.53 -6.92
CA GLY A 49 -13.72 3.41 -7.56
C GLY A 49 -14.90 3.81 -6.67
N LYS A 50 -15.25 3.04 -5.64
CA LYS A 50 -16.28 3.45 -4.68
C LYS A 50 -15.75 4.58 -3.81
N ASN A 51 -16.59 5.60 -3.60
CA ASN A 51 -16.37 6.67 -2.61
C ASN A 51 -16.28 6.17 -1.15
N SER A 52 -16.36 4.85 -0.91
CA SER A 52 -16.30 4.23 0.41
C SER A 52 -14.91 4.22 1.03
N ILE A 53 -13.83 4.37 0.25
CA ILE A 53 -12.47 4.46 0.79
C ILE A 53 -11.97 5.91 0.68
N PRO A 54 -11.83 6.64 1.81
CA PRO A 54 -11.32 8.00 1.78
C PRO A 54 -9.86 8.03 1.30
N ASN A 55 -9.56 8.93 0.35
CA ASN A 55 -8.19 9.25 -0.03
C ASN A 55 -7.70 10.46 0.77
N ALA A 56 -7.46 10.23 2.05
CA ALA A 56 -6.80 11.21 2.90
C ALA A 56 -5.55 10.58 3.51
N ASP A 57 -4.52 11.41 3.70
CA ASP A 57 -3.34 11.03 4.47
C ASP A 57 -3.66 11.06 5.97
N PHE A 58 -4.45 10.08 6.42
CA PHE A 58 -4.83 9.95 7.83
C PHE A 58 -3.61 9.75 8.73
N LYS A 59 -2.56 9.09 8.24
CA LYS A 59 -1.31 8.92 9.01
C LYS A 59 -0.65 10.28 9.23
N GLY A 60 -0.45 11.08 8.18
CA GLY A 60 0.12 12.43 8.29
C GLY A 60 -0.74 13.37 9.13
N LEU A 61 -2.05 13.34 8.97
CA LEU A 61 -2.98 14.14 9.79
C LEU A 61 -2.93 13.74 11.28
N ALA A 62 -2.86 12.44 11.58
CA ALA A 62 -2.64 11.97 12.96
C ALA A 62 -1.31 12.48 13.51
N LYS A 63 -0.20 12.32 12.78
CA LYS A 63 1.13 12.80 13.19
C LYS A 63 1.15 14.31 13.43
N LEU A 64 0.50 15.09 12.56
CA LEU A 64 0.39 16.54 12.69
C LEU A 64 -0.36 16.94 13.97
N ALA A 65 -1.52 16.32 14.22
CA ALA A 65 -2.31 16.59 15.43
C ALA A 65 -1.53 16.26 16.70
N LEU A 66 -0.87 15.09 16.73
CA LEU A 66 -0.07 14.63 17.87
C LEU A 66 1.21 15.47 18.10
N THR A 67 1.86 15.93 17.03
CA THR A 67 3.00 16.85 17.13
C THR A 67 2.57 18.20 17.72
N LYS A 68 1.40 18.70 17.31
CA LYS A 68 0.81 19.89 17.93
C LYS A 68 0.44 19.65 19.40
N ALA A 69 -0.05 18.45 19.75
CA ALA A 69 -0.32 18.08 21.13
C ALA A 69 0.96 18.09 21.98
N ILE A 70 2.07 17.53 21.47
CA ILE A 70 3.39 17.59 22.11
C ILE A 70 3.83 19.03 22.35
N SER A 71 3.75 19.88 21.31
CA SER A 71 4.12 21.29 21.43
C SER A 71 3.30 22.00 22.51
N ASN A 72 1.98 21.77 22.54
CA ASN A 72 1.09 22.33 23.55
C ASN A 72 1.41 21.80 24.96
N GLY A 73 1.68 20.49 25.11
CA GLY A 73 2.09 19.88 26.38
C GLY A 73 3.40 20.48 26.92
N ASN A 74 4.38 20.70 26.04
CA ASN A 74 5.64 21.35 26.41
C ASN A 74 5.45 22.79 26.88
N VAL A 75 4.56 23.56 26.22
CA VAL A 75 4.19 24.91 26.66
C VAL A 75 3.55 24.88 28.06
N ILE A 76 2.70 23.90 28.34
CA ILE A 76 2.14 23.72 29.69
C ILE A 76 3.25 23.44 30.70
N CYS A 77 4.16 22.49 30.42
CA CYS A 77 5.32 22.21 31.29
C CYS A 77 6.16 23.46 31.57
N GLN A 78 6.45 24.28 30.55
CA GLN A 78 7.18 25.53 30.72
C GLN A 78 6.45 26.50 31.64
N ARG A 79 5.13 26.65 31.46
CA ARG A 79 4.31 27.52 32.32
C ARG A 79 4.23 27.01 33.76
N VAL A 80 4.11 25.69 33.94
CA VAL A 80 4.17 25.04 35.26
C VAL A 80 5.48 25.38 35.96
N ASN A 81 6.62 25.22 35.28
CA ASN A 81 7.93 25.52 35.84
C ASN A 81 8.07 27.01 36.20
N SER A 82 7.55 27.91 35.37
CA SER A 82 7.54 29.34 35.69
C SER A 82 6.70 29.67 36.92
N LEU A 83 5.58 28.97 37.15
CA LEU A 83 4.73 29.18 38.32
C LEU A 83 5.35 28.56 39.58
N LEU A 84 6.04 27.42 39.46
CA LEU A 84 6.78 26.79 40.56
C LEU A 84 7.82 27.74 41.15
N LEU A 85 8.54 28.50 40.32
CA LEU A 85 9.52 29.49 40.78
C LEU A 85 8.93 30.65 41.58
N LYS A 86 7.63 30.92 41.41
CA LYS A 86 6.93 32.05 42.04
C LYS A 86 6.03 31.63 43.21
N SER A 87 5.82 30.33 43.40
CA SER A 87 4.89 29.79 44.38
C SER A 87 5.61 29.53 45.70
N SER A 88 5.11 30.14 46.78
CA SER A 88 5.50 29.82 48.15
C SER A 88 4.49 28.93 48.87
N ASP A 89 3.27 28.81 48.35
CA ASP A 89 2.21 27.98 48.94
C ASP A 89 2.47 26.49 48.72
N MET A 90 2.48 25.72 49.82
CA MET A 90 2.81 24.30 49.81
C MET A 90 1.87 23.48 48.91
N TYR A 91 0.56 23.73 48.99
CA TYR A 91 -0.45 22.97 48.23
C TYR A 91 -0.38 23.30 46.73
N THR A 92 -0.16 24.57 46.39
CA THR A 92 0.07 25.02 45.01
C THR A 92 1.34 24.41 44.44
N THR A 93 2.45 24.42 45.19
CA THR A 93 3.72 23.81 44.76
C THR A 93 3.60 22.31 44.55
N ARG A 94 2.92 21.58 45.45
CA ARG A 94 2.62 20.15 45.29
C ARG A 94 1.75 19.88 44.06
N SER A 95 0.76 20.73 43.79
CA SER A 95 -0.13 20.61 42.64
C SER A 95 0.61 20.82 41.32
N LEU A 96 1.38 21.91 41.23
CA LEU A 96 2.20 22.24 40.07
C LEU A 96 3.27 21.17 39.79
N THR A 97 3.91 20.62 40.83
CA THR A 97 4.90 19.54 40.66
C THR A 97 4.24 18.31 40.05
N GLY A 98 3.07 17.91 40.54
CA GLY A 98 2.28 16.82 39.95
C GLY A 98 1.90 17.08 38.50
N CYS A 99 1.47 18.30 38.17
CA CYS A 99 1.18 18.70 36.80
C CYS A 99 2.41 18.60 35.89
N SER A 100 3.59 19.02 36.35
CA SER A 100 4.84 18.94 35.57
C SER A 100 5.15 17.48 35.19
N THR A 101 5.10 16.57 36.17
CA THR A 101 5.29 15.13 35.94
C THR A 101 4.26 14.58 34.97
N ASN A 102 2.97 14.83 35.22
CA ASN A 102 1.88 14.30 34.41
C ASN A 102 1.95 14.76 32.94
N TYR A 103 2.25 16.03 32.68
CA TYR A 103 2.38 16.52 31.30
C TYR A 103 3.66 16.04 30.62
N LYS A 104 4.77 15.89 31.36
CA LYS A 104 6.00 15.27 30.83
C LYS A 104 5.73 13.82 30.41
N ASP A 105 5.02 13.05 31.24
CA ASP A 105 4.65 11.68 30.94
C ASP A 105 3.67 11.61 29.76
N ALA A 106 2.66 12.49 29.72
CA ALA A 106 1.73 12.59 28.60
C ALA A 106 2.45 12.89 27.27
N VAL A 107 3.41 13.82 27.26
CA VAL A 107 4.25 14.09 26.08
C VAL A 107 5.10 12.86 25.70
N GLY A 108 5.69 12.17 26.69
CA GLY A 108 6.43 10.93 26.46
C GLY A 108 5.57 9.84 25.82
N LEU A 109 4.32 9.68 26.26
CA LEU A 109 3.36 8.74 25.70
C LEU A 109 2.96 9.11 24.26
N ILE A 110 2.75 10.39 23.95
CA ILE A 110 2.46 10.81 22.57
C ILE A 110 3.67 10.52 21.64
N ASN A 111 4.90 10.71 22.11
CA ASN A 111 6.09 10.30 21.35
C ASN A 111 6.12 8.78 21.08
N LYS A 112 5.78 7.96 22.08
CA LYS A 112 5.61 6.51 21.89
C LYS A 112 4.50 6.19 20.89
N SER A 113 3.39 6.93 20.92
CA SER A 113 2.30 6.80 19.95
C SER A 113 2.75 7.08 18.52
N LEU A 114 3.56 8.12 18.31
CA LEU A 114 4.15 8.43 17.00
C LEU A 114 5.05 7.29 16.49
N ALA A 115 5.89 6.72 17.36
CA ALA A 115 6.73 5.57 17.01
C ALA A 115 5.90 4.32 16.69
N ALA A 116 4.86 4.04 17.48
CA ALA A 116 3.92 2.95 17.23
C ALA A 116 3.18 3.13 15.90
N LEU A 117 2.75 4.35 15.59
CA LEU A 117 2.11 4.70 14.31
C LEU A 117 3.06 4.49 13.11
N ASP A 118 4.35 4.79 13.27
CA ASP A 118 5.34 4.51 12.24
C ASP A 118 5.58 3.01 12.03
N ALA A 119 5.51 2.24 13.12
CA ALA A 119 5.57 0.77 13.10
C ALA A 119 4.24 0.09 12.74
N LYS A 120 3.19 0.84 12.38
CA LYS A 120 1.83 0.34 12.12
C LYS A 120 1.19 -0.43 13.30
N LYS A 121 1.64 -0.19 14.52
CA LYS A 121 1.08 -0.73 15.76
C LYS A 121 -0.04 0.18 16.26
N TYR A 122 -1.18 0.14 15.57
CA TYR A 122 -2.25 1.12 15.81
C TYR A 122 -2.89 1.00 17.19
N ASP A 123 -3.02 -0.22 17.74
CA ASP A 123 -3.58 -0.41 19.09
C ASP A 123 -2.68 0.21 20.16
N ASP A 124 -1.37 -0.05 20.10
CA ASP A 124 -0.38 0.58 20.99
C ASP A 124 -0.42 2.11 20.88
N ALA A 125 -0.53 2.63 19.64
CA ALA A 125 -0.61 4.07 19.40
C ALA A 125 -1.87 4.68 20.04
N LYS A 126 -3.03 4.02 19.93
CA LYS A 126 -4.29 4.45 20.56
C LYS A 126 -4.18 4.41 22.08
N THR A 127 -3.66 3.33 22.66
CA THR A 127 -3.45 3.19 24.11
C THR A 127 -2.59 4.32 24.66
N CYS A 128 -1.45 4.61 24.02
CA CYS A 128 -0.59 5.71 24.43
C CYS A 128 -1.30 7.08 24.43
N ILE A 129 -2.18 7.34 23.45
CA ILE A 129 -2.95 8.60 23.39
C ILE A 129 -3.97 8.66 24.53
N THR A 130 -4.68 7.56 24.79
CA THR A 130 -5.64 7.45 25.90
C THR A 130 -4.96 7.66 27.25
N ASP A 131 -3.79 7.05 27.46
CA ASP A 131 -3.00 7.23 28.68
C ASP A 131 -2.49 8.67 28.84
N ALA A 132 -2.09 9.31 27.72
CA ALA A 132 -1.69 10.72 27.73
C ALA A 132 -2.86 11.65 28.10
N LEU A 133 -4.06 11.36 27.60
CA LEU A 133 -5.28 12.07 27.98
C LEU A 133 -5.57 11.90 29.48
N ALA A 134 -5.49 10.67 30.00
CA ALA A 134 -5.69 10.39 31.42
C ALA A 134 -4.68 11.14 32.30
N ASN A 135 -3.40 11.13 31.94
CA ASN A 135 -2.37 11.89 32.65
C ASN A 135 -2.63 13.40 32.62
N SER A 136 -3.10 13.96 31.50
CA SER A 136 -3.44 15.39 31.44
C SER A 136 -4.57 15.79 32.39
N THR A 137 -5.51 14.89 32.67
CA THR A 137 -6.63 15.14 33.59
C THR A 137 -6.20 15.14 35.06
N LYS A 138 -5.23 14.29 35.45
CA LYS A 138 -4.69 14.24 36.82
C LYS A 138 -4.13 15.58 37.33
N CYS A 139 -3.77 16.50 36.44
CA CYS A 139 -3.39 17.86 36.82
C CYS A 139 -4.60 18.68 37.31
N GLU A 140 -5.74 18.60 36.62
CA GLU A 140 -6.97 19.27 37.04
C GLU A 140 -7.49 18.67 38.35
N ASP A 141 -7.55 17.33 38.43
CA ASP A 141 -8.02 16.61 39.62
C ASP A 141 -7.26 17.05 40.88
N ARG A 142 -5.93 17.22 40.77
CA ARG A 142 -5.11 17.63 41.91
C ARG A 142 -5.38 19.07 42.37
N PHE A 143 -5.66 19.98 41.43
CA PHE A 143 -6.02 21.36 41.77
C PHE A 143 -7.40 21.41 42.43
N GLU A 144 -8.34 20.59 41.96
CA GLU A 144 -9.65 20.45 42.58
C GLU A 144 -9.55 19.85 44.00
N GLU A 145 -8.83 18.73 44.16
CA GLU A 145 -8.66 18.04 45.44
C GLU A 145 -7.96 18.90 46.52
N LEU A 146 -6.87 19.59 46.17
CA LEU A 146 -6.03 20.28 47.15
C LEU A 146 -6.39 21.75 47.34
N LEU A 147 -6.96 22.39 46.33
CA LEU A 147 -7.17 23.84 46.31
C LEU A 147 -8.62 24.23 46.02
N GLN A 148 -9.51 23.26 45.76
CA GLN A 148 -10.93 23.48 45.45
C GLN A 148 -11.16 24.50 44.34
N ARG A 149 -10.27 24.49 43.33
CA ARG A 149 -10.33 25.40 42.18
C ARG A 149 -9.80 24.72 40.92
N ASN A 150 -10.20 25.26 39.78
CA ASN A 150 -9.67 24.84 38.48
C ASN A 150 -8.16 25.16 38.37
N SER A 151 -7.44 24.34 37.60
CA SER A 151 -6.03 24.60 37.34
C SER A 151 -5.86 25.87 36.49
N PRO A 152 -4.72 26.57 36.58
CA PRO A 152 -4.41 27.69 35.69
C PRO A 152 -4.19 27.26 34.22
N PHE A 153 -4.33 25.96 33.92
CA PHE A 153 -4.05 25.36 32.62
C PHE A 153 -5.29 24.79 31.94
N THR A 154 -6.49 24.90 32.52
CA THR A 154 -7.73 24.27 32.02
C THR A 154 -7.95 24.49 30.52
N PHE A 155 -7.75 25.72 30.02
CA PHE A 155 -7.88 26.02 28.58
C PHE A 155 -6.81 25.32 27.72
N MET A 156 -5.55 25.31 28.17
CA MET A 156 -4.47 24.64 27.46
C MET A 156 -4.63 23.11 27.50
N LYS A 157 -5.16 22.57 28.61
CA LYS A 157 -5.55 21.16 28.76
C LYS A 157 -6.65 20.79 27.77
N ALA A 158 -7.68 21.62 27.61
CA ALA A 158 -8.73 21.40 26.61
C ALA A 158 -8.15 21.35 25.19
N LYS A 159 -7.25 22.28 24.85
CA LYS A 159 -6.54 22.28 23.55
C LYS A 159 -5.68 21.03 23.37
N PHE A 160 -4.94 20.61 24.39
CA PHE A 160 -4.16 19.37 24.38
C PHE A 160 -5.06 18.17 24.09
N GLY A 161 -6.16 18.05 24.82
CA GLY A 161 -7.12 16.96 24.67
C GLY A 161 -7.75 16.92 23.28
N LEU A 162 -8.16 18.06 22.73
CA LEU A 162 -8.71 18.16 21.38
C LEU A 162 -7.71 17.66 20.32
N LEU A 163 -6.43 18.00 20.45
CA LEU A 163 -5.38 17.57 19.53
C LEU A 163 -5.13 16.05 19.63
N CYS A 164 -5.09 15.50 20.84
CA CYS A 164 -5.01 14.06 21.08
C CYS A 164 -6.20 13.31 20.47
N LEU A 165 -7.43 13.77 20.72
CA LEU A 165 -8.65 13.17 20.17
C LEU A 165 -8.71 13.27 18.63
N THR A 166 -8.20 14.36 18.06
CA THR A 166 -8.06 14.51 16.60
C THR A 166 -7.08 13.47 16.05
N GLY A 167 -5.94 13.27 16.71
CA GLY A 167 -4.99 12.21 16.38
C GLY A 167 -5.65 10.82 16.42
N LEU A 168 -6.40 10.53 17.49
CA LEU A 168 -7.12 9.27 17.67
C LEU A 168 -8.15 9.02 16.56
N LYS A 169 -8.94 10.05 16.20
CA LYS A 169 -9.90 10.00 15.10
C LYS A 169 -9.23 9.59 13.78
N HIS A 170 -8.09 10.21 13.45
CA HIS A 170 -7.37 9.90 12.22
C HIS A 170 -6.76 8.48 12.23
N ILE A 171 -6.25 8.02 13.37
CA ILE A 171 -5.79 6.63 13.51
C ILE A 171 -6.94 5.64 13.28
N ASN A 172 -8.12 5.90 13.84
CA ASN A 172 -9.30 5.04 13.62
C ASN A 172 -9.71 5.00 12.14
N LEU A 173 -9.69 6.14 11.44
CA LEU A 173 -9.96 6.20 10.00
C LEU A 173 -8.91 5.44 9.17
N LEU A 174 -7.64 5.49 9.59
CA LEU A 174 -6.56 4.71 8.97
C LEU A 174 -6.79 3.20 9.14
N VAL A 175 -7.10 2.75 10.36
CA VAL A 175 -7.43 1.35 10.64
C VAL A 175 -8.65 0.89 9.84
N GLN A 176 -9.70 1.71 9.75
CA GLN A 176 -10.87 1.41 8.95
C GLN A 176 -10.52 1.27 7.46
N LYS A 177 -9.69 2.17 6.93
CA LYS A 177 -9.20 2.10 5.54
C LYS A 177 -8.47 0.77 5.29
N GLU A 178 -7.54 0.38 6.15
CA GLU A 178 -6.79 -0.88 5.99
C GLU A 178 -7.69 -2.11 6.10
N ARG A 179 -8.66 -2.09 7.02
CA ARG A 179 -9.65 -3.16 7.18
C ARG A 179 -10.48 -3.33 5.91
N LEU A 180 -11.02 -2.25 5.34
CA LEU A 180 -11.81 -2.30 4.11
C LEU A 180 -11.02 -2.87 2.93
N ILE A 181 -9.74 -2.50 2.79
CA ILE A 181 -8.87 -3.05 1.74
C ILE A 181 -8.63 -4.55 1.97
N THR A 182 -8.32 -4.94 3.20
CA THR A 182 -8.03 -6.34 3.56
C THR A 182 -9.25 -7.24 3.37
N GLU A 183 -10.41 -6.82 3.86
CA GLU A 183 -11.68 -7.54 3.70
C GLU A 183 -12.08 -7.62 2.23
N GLY A 184 -11.95 -6.53 1.48
CA GLY A 184 -12.25 -6.49 0.04
C GLY A 184 -11.36 -7.42 -0.78
N CYS A 185 -10.07 -7.47 -0.47
CA CYS A 185 -9.12 -8.35 -1.17
C CYS A 185 -9.16 -9.81 -0.71
N SER A 186 -9.90 -10.14 0.36
CA SER A 186 -9.89 -11.47 0.98
C SER A 186 -10.31 -12.62 0.06
N GLN A 187 -11.12 -12.33 -0.97
CA GLN A 187 -11.65 -13.31 -1.93
C GLN A 187 -10.83 -13.40 -3.23
N THR A 188 -9.83 -12.53 -3.39
CA THR A 188 -8.97 -12.53 -4.59
C THR A 188 -8.00 -13.70 -4.59
N LEU A 189 -7.56 -14.13 -5.79
CA LEU A 189 -6.56 -15.21 -5.90
C LEU A 189 -5.21 -14.78 -5.31
N ASP A 190 -4.78 -13.57 -5.63
CA ASP A 190 -3.56 -12.95 -5.10
C ASP A 190 -3.91 -11.76 -4.21
N LYS A 191 -4.08 -12.05 -2.92
CA LYS A 191 -4.48 -11.06 -1.90
C LYS A 191 -3.47 -9.93 -1.78
N GLU A 192 -2.18 -10.25 -1.81
CA GLU A 192 -1.11 -9.28 -1.66
C GLU A 192 -1.04 -8.35 -2.87
N LEU A 193 -1.19 -8.90 -4.08
CA LEU A 193 -1.27 -8.10 -5.30
C LEU A 193 -2.53 -7.22 -5.29
N CYS A 194 -3.68 -7.73 -4.85
CA CYS A 194 -4.89 -6.92 -4.71
C CYS A 194 -4.69 -5.77 -3.73
N ILE A 195 -4.22 -6.03 -2.51
CA ILE A 195 -3.97 -5.01 -1.47
C ILE A 195 -3.02 -3.94 -2.01
N SER A 196 -1.96 -4.39 -2.68
CA SER A 196 -0.94 -3.50 -3.23
C SER A 196 -1.45 -2.65 -4.38
N THR A 197 -2.27 -3.22 -5.26
CA THR A 197 -2.87 -2.51 -6.40
C THR A 197 -3.91 -1.49 -5.92
N VAL A 198 -4.78 -1.88 -4.97
CA VAL A 198 -5.76 -0.97 -4.37
C VAL A 198 -5.05 0.16 -3.63
N GLY A 199 -4.01 -0.15 -2.85
CA GLY A 199 -3.17 0.85 -2.19
C GLY A 199 -2.56 1.84 -3.19
N PHE A 200 -1.95 1.33 -4.27
CA PHE A 200 -1.39 2.14 -5.34
C PHE A 200 -2.43 3.07 -5.98
N PHE A 201 -3.65 2.58 -6.24
CA PHE A 201 -4.73 3.40 -6.79
C PHE A 201 -5.20 4.49 -5.83
N LEU A 202 -5.31 4.19 -4.54
CA LEU A 202 -5.74 5.16 -3.54
C LEU A 202 -4.70 6.26 -3.36
N GLU A 203 -3.41 5.91 -3.26
CA GLU A 203 -2.31 6.87 -3.13
C GLU A 203 -2.20 7.81 -4.33
N ASN A 204 -2.59 7.33 -5.51
CA ASN A 204 -2.49 8.07 -6.77
C ASN A 204 -3.88 8.45 -7.30
N LYS A 205 -4.89 8.53 -6.41
CA LYS A 205 -6.25 8.92 -6.76
C LYS A 205 -6.24 10.36 -7.28
N GLY A 206 -6.56 10.50 -8.56
CA GLY A 206 -6.41 11.74 -9.32
C GLY A 206 -5.76 11.50 -10.68
N LEU A 207 -4.94 10.45 -10.79
CA LEU A 207 -4.51 9.94 -12.08
C LEU A 207 -5.63 9.09 -12.71
N GLY A 208 -5.89 9.31 -14.00
CA GLY A 208 -6.67 8.37 -14.81
C GLY A 208 -5.90 7.04 -14.97
N LEU A 209 -6.57 5.99 -15.42
CA LEU A 209 -5.97 4.66 -15.61
C LEU A 209 -4.68 4.71 -16.46
N HIS A 210 -4.65 5.57 -17.48
CA HIS A 210 -3.46 5.78 -18.30
C HIS A 210 -2.27 6.35 -17.50
N GLY A 211 -2.52 7.39 -16.68
CA GLY A 211 -1.51 7.95 -15.79
C GLY A 211 -1.05 6.95 -14.72
N LEU A 212 -1.97 6.14 -14.19
CA LEU A 212 -1.64 5.06 -13.25
C LEU A 212 -0.75 3.98 -13.89
N ALA A 213 -1.03 3.60 -15.14
CA ALA A 213 -0.21 2.64 -15.88
C ALA A 213 1.22 3.18 -16.09
N LYS A 214 1.34 4.44 -16.53
CA LYS A 214 2.63 5.10 -16.73
C LYS A 214 3.43 5.17 -15.43
N LEU A 215 2.81 5.65 -14.35
CA LEU A 215 3.45 5.75 -13.05
C LEU A 215 3.91 4.38 -12.51
N ALA A 216 3.11 3.33 -12.69
CA ALA A 216 3.48 1.99 -12.24
C ALA A 216 4.72 1.47 -13.00
N VAL A 217 4.79 1.70 -14.33
CA VAL A 217 5.96 1.33 -15.15
C VAL A 217 7.19 2.16 -14.75
N GLU A 218 7.03 3.45 -14.46
CA GLU A 218 8.12 4.32 -13.98
C GLU A 218 8.68 3.85 -12.63
N LYS A 219 7.82 3.45 -11.68
CA LYS A 219 8.25 2.86 -10.41
C LYS A 219 9.00 1.54 -10.62
N ALA A 220 8.48 0.66 -11.48
CA ALA A 220 9.15 -0.59 -11.81
C ALA A 220 10.51 -0.36 -12.50
N LEU A 221 10.61 0.64 -13.37
CA LEU A 221 11.86 1.08 -14.00
C LEU A 221 12.88 1.57 -12.96
N GLN A 222 12.43 2.36 -11.98
CA GLN A 222 13.28 2.84 -10.89
C GLN A 222 13.81 1.68 -10.05
N ASP A 223 12.96 0.71 -9.70
CA ASP A 223 13.36 -0.48 -8.94
C ASP A 223 14.35 -1.35 -9.72
N GLY A 224 14.10 -1.58 -11.01
CA GLY A 224 15.01 -2.32 -11.88
C GLY A 224 16.38 -1.64 -11.99
N THR A 225 16.40 -0.31 -12.09
CA THR A 225 17.64 0.49 -12.09
C THR A 225 18.38 0.36 -10.76
N ARG A 226 17.67 0.47 -9.62
CA ARG A 226 18.26 0.29 -8.29
C ARG A 226 18.90 -1.09 -8.12
N ILE A 227 18.27 -2.13 -8.64
CA ILE A 227 18.83 -3.49 -8.58
C ILE A 227 20.09 -3.59 -9.45
N HIS A 228 20.06 -3.04 -10.67
CA HIS A 228 21.24 -3.00 -11.53
C HIS A 228 22.42 -2.26 -10.89
N ASP A 229 22.16 -1.14 -10.23
CA ASP A 229 23.18 -0.37 -9.53
C ASP A 229 23.73 -1.17 -8.33
N HIS A 230 22.87 -1.88 -7.60
CA HIS A 230 23.31 -2.76 -6.52
C HIS A 230 24.18 -3.92 -7.04
N ILE A 231 23.81 -4.54 -8.16
CA ILE A 231 24.65 -5.55 -8.84
C ILE A 231 26.01 -4.95 -9.20
N SER A 232 26.04 -3.71 -9.69
CA SER A 232 27.29 -3.02 -10.03
C SER A 232 28.19 -2.79 -8.82
N VAL A 233 27.62 -2.58 -7.63
CA VAL A 233 28.38 -2.54 -6.36
C VAL A 233 28.90 -3.93 -6.01
N LEU A 234 28.06 -4.97 -6.03
CA LEU A 234 28.44 -6.33 -5.70
C LEU A 234 29.55 -6.88 -6.62
N LEU A 235 29.52 -6.52 -7.90
CA LEU A 235 30.56 -6.88 -8.88
C LEU A 235 31.94 -6.32 -8.52
N LYS A 236 32.01 -5.19 -7.81
CA LYS A 236 33.26 -4.56 -7.39
C LYS A 236 33.78 -5.12 -6.06
N THR A 237 32.89 -5.66 -5.23
CA THR A 237 33.22 -6.07 -3.85
C THR A 237 33.39 -7.58 -3.70
N THR A 238 32.81 -8.39 -4.58
CA THR A 238 32.91 -9.84 -4.48
C THR A 238 34.26 -10.37 -4.98
N SER A 239 34.89 -11.25 -4.20
CA SER A 239 36.07 -12.02 -4.60
C SER A 239 35.72 -13.44 -5.09
N ASP A 240 34.46 -13.87 -4.90
CA ASP A 240 34.00 -15.19 -5.32
C ASP A 240 33.75 -15.21 -6.84
N LYS A 241 34.55 -16.00 -7.55
CA LYS A 241 34.48 -16.13 -9.02
C LYS A 241 33.14 -16.69 -9.52
N CYS A 242 32.49 -17.56 -8.75
CA CYS A 242 31.18 -18.12 -9.08
C CYS A 242 30.10 -17.04 -8.94
N VAL A 243 30.09 -16.31 -7.82
CA VAL A 243 29.18 -15.18 -7.59
C VAL A 243 29.39 -14.08 -8.62
N LEU A 244 30.64 -13.77 -8.96
CA LEU A 244 31.00 -12.78 -9.98
C LEU A 244 30.38 -13.14 -11.35
N LYS A 245 30.47 -14.40 -11.78
CA LYS A 245 29.88 -14.85 -13.05
C LYS A 245 28.36 -14.72 -13.03
N LYS A 246 27.72 -15.12 -11.93
CA LYS A 246 26.27 -15.01 -11.76
C LYS A 246 25.79 -13.56 -11.79
N LEU A 247 26.49 -12.66 -11.09
CA LEU A 247 26.19 -11.22 -11.07
C LEU A 247 26.34 -10.57 -12.44
N LYS A 248 27.34 -10.96 -13.25
CA LYS A 248 27.48 -10.46 -14.64
C LYS A 248 26.29 -10.84 -15.51
N SER A 249 25.84 -12.10 -15.42
CA SER A 249 24.62 -12.53 -16.13
C SER A 249 23.40 -11.75 -15.66
N CYS A 250 23.24 -11.59 -14.35
CA CYS A 250 22.15 -10.80 -13.77
C CYS A 250 22.16 -9.33 -14.20
N SER A 251 23.33 -8.69 -14.27
CA SER A 251 23.45 -7.32 -14.78
C SER A 251 22.89 -7.21 -16.21
N ALA A 252 23.23 -8.14 -17.10
CA ALA A 252 22.68 -8.17 -18.46
C ALA A 252 21.16 -8.38 -18.51
N PHE A 253 20.62 -9.25 -17.66
CA PHE A 253 19.18 -9.45 -17.55
C PHE A 253 18.44 -8.21 -17.02
N TYR A 254 19.00 -7.51 -16.01
CA TYR A 254 18.39 -6.28 -15.51
C TYR A 254 18.52 -5.12 -16.50
N LEU A 255 19.61 -5.01 -17.27
CA LEU A 255 19.69 -4.06 -18.39
C LEU A 255 18.61 -4.34 -19.43
N THR A 256 18.36 -5.61 -19.73
CA THR A 256 17.26 -6.02 -20.63
C THR A 256 15.91 -5.61 -20.06
N ALA A 257 15.65 -5.90 -18.78
CA ALA A 257 14.41 -5.52 -18.10
C ALA A 257 14.18 -4.00 -18.11
N ILE A 258 15.21 -3.21 -17.79
CA ILE A 258 15.22 -1.75 -17.86
C ILE A 258 14.89 -1.27 -19.28
N GLY A 259 15.52 -1.85 -20.29
CA GLY A 259 15.25 -1.53 -21.69
C GLY A 259 13.80 -1.79 -22.09
N LYS A 260 13.22 -2.91 -21.64
CA LYS A 260 11.81 -3.23 -21.87
C LYS A 260 10.87 -2.25 -21.16
N MET A 261 11.14 -1.91 -19.90
CA MET A 261 10.35 -0.91 -19.17
C MET A 261 10.40 0.47 -19.84
N LYS A 262 11.58 0.90 -20.30
CA LYS A 262 11.73 2.15 -21.07
C LYS A 262 10.97 2.12 -22.38
N ALA A 263 10.92 0.98 -23.07
CA ALA A 263 10.12 0.83 -24.29
C ALA A 263 8.62 0.87 -24.00
N SER A 264 8.16 0.35 -22.86
CA SER A 264 6.74 0.37 -22.48
C SER A 264 6.16 1.77 -22.33
N LEU A 265 6.94 2.74 -21.86
CA LEU A 265 6.48 4.12 -21.67
C LEU A 265 5.97 4.80 -22.96
N PRO A 266 6.74 4.87 -24.07
CA PRO A 266 6.23 5.41 -25.32
C PRO A 266 5.13 4.54 -25.94
N ALA A 267 5.11 3.22 -25.71
CA ALA A 267 3.95 2.41 -26.13
C ALA A 267 2.68 2.80 -25.38
N LEU A 268 2.77 3.11 -24.08
CA LEU A 268 1.63 3.65 -23.33
C LEU A 268 1.21 5.00 -23.90
N ASP A 269 2.14 5.93 -24.12
CA ASP A 269 1.83 7.25 -24.70
C ASP A 269 1.13 7.14 -26.08
N CYS A 270 1.43 6.09 -26.85
CA CYS A 270 0.77 5.77 -28.12
C CYS A 270 -0.45 4.83 -28.02
N ASN A 271 -0.95 4.55 -26.81
CA ASN A 271 -2.05 3.61 -26.54
C ASN A 271 -1.83 2.17 -27.08
N ARG A 272 -0.57 1.78 -27.31
CA ARG A 272 -0.16 0.42 -27.73
C ARG A 272 -0.10 -0.50 -26.51
N TYR A 273 -1.23 -0.68 -25.84
CA TYR A 273 -1.32 -1.41 -24.57
C TYR A 273 -0.88 -2.88 -24.67
N GLY A 274 -1.10 -3.51 -25.82
CA GLY A 274 -0.60 -4.86 -26.10
C GLY A 274 0.93 -4.94 -26.04
N ASP A 275 1.62 -4.03 -26.73
CA ASP A 275 3.08 -3.96 -26.74
C ASP A 275 3.63 -3.60 -25.35
N ALA A 276 3.02 -2.62 -24.68
CA ALA A 276 3.39 -2.25 -23.33
C ALA A 276 3.27 -3.43 -22.36
N SER A 277 2.15 -4.16 -22.40
CA SER A 277 1.92 -5.37 -21.58
C SER A 277 2.97 -6.45 -21.87
N THR A 278 3.27 -6.70 -23.15
CA THR A 278 4.29 -7.67 -23.56
C THR A 278 5.68 -7.29 -23.06
N TRP A 279 6.08 -6.02 -23.18
CA TRP A 279 7.40 -5.57 -22.74
C TRP A 279 7.52 -5.53 -21.21
N VAL A 280 6.50 -5.07 -20.49
CA VAL A 280 6.44 -5.16 -19.03
C VAL A 280 6.51 -6.63 -18.57
N GLY A 281 5.79 -7.54 -19.24
CA GLY A 281 5.85 -8.97 -18.96
C GLY A 281 7.22 -9.60 -19.22
N ALA A 282 7.91 -9.18 -20.30
CA ALA A 282 9.26 -9.65 -20.60
C ALA A 282 10.30 -9.17 -19.55
N ALA A 283 10.07 -8.02 -18.92
CA ALA A 283 10.95 -7.49 -17.89
C ALA A 283 10.94 -8.36 -16.60
N ILE A 284 9.78 -8.84 -16.14
CA ILE A 284 9.73 -9.78 -15.00
C ILE A 284 10.39 -11.12 -15.35
N GLY A 285 10.18 -11.65 -16.56
CA GLY A 285 10.86 -12.88 -17.00
C GLY A 285 12.40 -12.75 -16.99
N SER A 286 12.92 -11.57 -17.31
CA SER A 286 14.37 -11.29 -17.21
C SER A 286 14.85 -11.30 -15.75
N ALA A 287 14.09 -10.70 -14.83
CA ALA A 287 14.41 -10.72 -13.40
C ALA A 287 14.33 -12.14 -12.80
N GLU A 288 13.34 -12.94 -13.21
CA GLU A 288 13.22 -14.35 -12.81
C GLU A 288 14.39 -15.19 -13.33
N THR A 289 14.83 -14.94 -14.57
CA THR A 289 15.99 -15.62 -15.14
C THR A 289 17.26 -15.33 -14.32
N CYS A 290 17.44 -14.09 -13.87
CA CYS A 290 18.54 -13.75 -12.95
C CYS A 290 18.47 -14.55 -11.63
N GLU A 291 17.31 -14.66 -11.00
CA GLU A 291 17.16 -15.46 -9.77
C GLU A 291 17.45 -16.94 -10.03
N GLY A 292 17.02 -17.48 -11.18
CA GLY A 292 17.32 -18.83 -11.61
C GLY A 292 18.83 -19.10 -11.76
N VAL A 293 19.63 -18.10 -12.14
CA VAL A 293 21.10 -18.21 -12.19
C VAL A 293 21.71 -18.42 -10.79
N PHE A 294 21.06 -17.92 -9.74
CA PHE A 294 21.51 -18.13 -8.36
C PHE A 294 21.06 -19.46 -7.77
N ALA A 295 19.88 -19.96 -8.15
CA ALA A 295 19.21 -21.16 -7.62
C ALA A 295 19.83 -22.54 -8.00
N GLY A 296 21.16 -22.64 -8.11
CA GLY A 296 21.87 -23.90 -8.44
C GLY A 296 21.71 -25.03 -7.40
N LYS A 297 22.56 -26.07 -7.48
CA LYS A 297 22.53 -27.25 -6.57
C LYS A 297 22.69 -26.93 -5.07
N SER A 298 23.25 -25.77 -4.74
CA SER A 298 23.25 -25.23 -3.38
C SER A 298 22.08 -24.25 -3.29
N ASN A 299 21.18 -24.40 -2.33
CA ASN A 299 20.05 -23.49 -2.04
C ASN A 299 20.53 -22.09 -1.59
N THR A 300 21.44 -21.46 -2.33
CA THR A 300 21.99 -20.14 -2.05
C THR A 300 20.96 -19.10 -2.49
N ILE A 301 20.33 -18.46 -1.51
CA ILE A 301 19.41 -17.34 -1.74
C ILE A 301 20.20 -16.22 -2.44
N SER A 302 19.64 -15.70 -3.54
CA SER A 302 20.24 -14.60 -4.28
C SER A 302 20.35 -13.37 -3.38
N PRO A 303 21.48 -12.63 -3.39
CA PRO A 303 21.59 -11.36 -2.68
C PRO A 303 20.60 -10.30 -3.22
N LEU A 304 19.95 -10.57 -4.35
CA LEU A 304 19.01 -9.69 -5.01
C LEU A 304 17.54 -10.03 -4.69
N THR A 305 17.26 -11.19 -4.07
CA THR A 305 15.88 -11.68 -3.85
C THR A 305 14.96 -10.63 -3.19
N PRO A 306 15.36 -9.92 -2.11
CA PRO A 306 14.48 -8.92 -1.49
C PRO A 306 14.13 -7.77 -2.44
N MET A 307 15.10 -7.27 -3.21
CA MET A 307 14.87 -6.18 -4.15
C MET A 307 14.04 -6.64 -5.36
N LYS A 308 14.27 -7.87 -5.84
CA LYS A 308 13.51 -8.50 -6.92
C LYS A 308 12.04 -8.63 -6.56
N ILE A 309 11.70 -8.98 -5.31
CA ILE A 309 10.31 -9.08 -4.85
C ILE A 309 9.59 -7.74 -5.02
N GLU A 310 10.21 -6.63 -4.62
CA GLU A 310 9.63 -5.29 -4.78
C GLU A 310 9.49 -4.91 -6.26
N PHE A 311 10.51 -5.18 -7.08
CA PHE A 311 10.43 -4.99 -8.52
C PHE A 311 9.27 -5.78 -9.15
N SER A 312 9.16 -7.09 -8.87
CA SER A 312 8.09 -7.96 -9.35
C SER A 312 6.71 -7.43 -8.96
N LYS A 313 6.56 -6.89 -7.75
CA LYS A 313 5.32 -6.27 -7.29
C LYS A 313 4.92 -5.08 -8.16
N GLN A 314 5.85 -4.15 -8.44
CA GLN A 314 5.58 -3.01 -9.31
C GLN A 314 5.28 -3.44 -10.76
N VAL A 315 5.97 -4.47 -11.27
CA VAL A 315 5.68 -5.04 -12.60
C VAL A 315 4.26 -5.62 -12.65
N SER A 316 3.86 -6.39 -11.63
CA SER A 316 2.52 -6.98 -11.55
C SER A 316 1.42 -5.92 -11.48
N ILE A 317 1.61 -4.87 -10.66
CA ILE A 317 0.68 -3.73 -10.63
C ILE A 317 0.58 -3.12 -12.04
N SER A 318 1.71 -2.83 -12.69
CA SER A 318 1.75 -2.27 -14.05
C SER A 318 0.96 -3.12 -15.05
N LEU A 319 1.16 -4.44 -15.05
CA LEU A 319 0.44 -5.37 -15.93
C LEU A 319 -1.07 -5.34 -15.69
N VAL A 320 -1.49 -5.30 -14.43
CA VAL A 320 -2.91 -5.23 -14.05
C VAL A 320 -3.55 -3.97 -14.62
N VAL A 321 -2.92 -2.80 -14.47
CA VAL A 321 -3.47 -1.54 -15.00
C VAL A 321 -3.49 -1.53 -16.53
N ILE A 322 -2.41 -1.98 -17.18
CA ILE A 322 -2.28 -1.97 -18.64
C ILE A 322 -3.29 -2.93 -19.30
N LYS A 323 -3.50 -4.12 -18.73
CA LYS A 323 -4.50 -5.08 -19.24
C LYS A 323 -5.90 -4.49 -19.22
N LYS A 324 -6.24 -3.76 -18.15
CA LYS A 324 -7.52 -3.05 -18.08
C LYS A 324 -7.68 -2.02 -19.19
N LEU A 325 -6.63 -1.24 -19.48
CA LEU A 325 -6.64 -0.28 -20.58
C LEU A 325 -6.78 -0.96 -21.94
N ALA A 326 -6.24 -2.17 -22.09
CA ALA A 326 -6.39 -3.00 -23.29
C ALA A 326 -7.78 -3.65 -23.42
N GLY A 327 -8.69 -3.46 -22.46
CA GLY A 327 -10.00 -4.11 -22.43
C GLY A 327 -9.96 -5.60 -22.05
N ASN A 328 -8.87 -6.06 -21.44
CA ASN A 328 -8.60 -7.46 -21.09
C ASN A 328 -8.55 -7.71 -19.58
#